data_AF-A0A1C5JR04-F1
#
_entry.id   AF-A0A1C5JR04-F1
#
_cell.length_a   1.000
_cell.length_b   1.000
_cell.length_c   1.000
_cell.angle_alpha   90.00
_cell.angle_beta   90.00
_cell.angle_gamma   90.00
#
_symmetry.space_group_name_H-M   'P 1'
#
loop_
_entity.id
_entity.type
_entity.pdbx_description
1 polymer ?
#
loop_
_entity_poly.entity_id
_entity_poly.type
_entity_poly.pdbx_seq_one_letter_code
_entity_poly.pdbx_strand_id
1 'polypeptide(L)'
;MTRRITISLPDDVAAYVERTQGNTSGFIAGVLRRKMRADGLRAAWAQRGYLVTDEDVERTRERLAALPPISDEQHARNLEWLRQLDDEGTAAA
;
A
#
# COMPACT_ATOMS: atom_id res chain seq x y z
N MET A 1 21.78 4.42 -2.92
CA MET A 1 22.18 4.26 -4.33
C MET A 1 20.96 4.39 -5.23
N THR A 2 21.04 5.13 -6.33
CA THR A 2 19.91 5.35 -7.25
C THR A 2 20.32 5.01 -8.69
N ARG A 3 19.45 4.31 -9.43
CA ARG A 3 19.64 3.98 -10.85
C ARG A 3 18.52 4.63 -11.66
N ARG A 4 18.86 5.27 -12.77
CA ARG A 4 17.88 5.85 -13.70
C ARG A 4 17.35 4.79 -14.64
N ILE A 5 16.03 4.75 -14.80
CA ILE A 5 15.31 3.90 -15.74
C ILE A 5 14.38 4.80 -16.53
N THR A 6 14.32 4.62 -17.84
CA THR A 6 13.36 5.30 -18.73
C THR A 6 12.32 4.27 -19.16
N ILE A 7 11.04 4.63 -19.06
CA ILE A 7 9.92 3.79 -19.48
C ILE A 7 8.95 4.62 -20.32
N SER A 8 8.30 3.98 -21.28
CA SER A 8 7.14 4.55 -21.96
C SER A 8 5.88 4.09 -21.25
N LEU A 9 4.92 4.99 -21.07
CA LEU A 9 3.62 4.72 -20.46
C LEU A 9 2.51 4.90 -21.49
N PRO A 10 1.39 4.15 -21.38
CA PRO A 10 0.16 4.48 -22.08
C PRO A 10 -0.29 5.91 -21.76
N ASP A 11 -0.91 6.58 -22.74
CA ASP A 11 -1.25 8.01 -22.66
C ASP A 11 -2.17 8.33 -21.46
N ASP A 12 -3.13 7.46 -21.17
CA ASP A 12 -4.05 7.60 -20.04
C ASP A 12 -3.32 7.53 -18.68
N VAL A 13 -2.34 6.62 -18.57
CA VAL A 13 -1.49 6.47 -17.40
C VAL A 13 -0.55 7.66 -17.25
N ALA A 14 0.07 8.10 -18.35
CA ALA A 14 0.92 9.30 -18.36
C ALA A 14 0.14 10.53 -17.88
N ALA A 15 -1.02 10.77 -18.47
CA ALA A 15 -1.90 11.87 -18.09
C ALA A 15 -2.36 11.77 -16.62
N TYR A 16 -2.61 10.56 -16.10
CA TYR A 16 -2.95 10.37 -14.68
C TYR A 16 -1.81 10.77 -13.75
N VAL A 17 -0.58 10.34 -14.06
CA VAL A 17 0.56 10.67 -13.20
C VAL A 17 0.89 12.16 -13.27
N GLU A 18 0.78 12.79 -14.45
CA GLU A 18 0.97 14.23 -14.64
C GLU A 18 -0.04 15.09 -13.84
N ARG A 19 -1.29 14.61 -13.67
CA ARG A 19 -2.29 15.28 -12.83
C ARG A 19 -1.98 15.21 -11.33
N THR A 20 -1.16 14.25 -10.90
CA THR A 20 -0.83 14.09 -9.49
C THR A 20 0.17 15.18 -9.09
N GLN A 21 -0.21 16.05 -8.14
CA GLN A 21 0.68 17.14 -7.73
C GLN A 21 1.99 16.61 -7.15
N GLY A 22 3.12 17.14 -7.63
CA GLY A 22 4.46 16.84 -7.14
C GLY A 22 5.37 16.17 -8.17
N ASN A 23 6.34 15.38 -7.68
CA ASN A 23 7.33 14.69 -8.53
C ASN A 23 6.77 13.34 -9.03
N THR A 24 6.48 13.25 -10.33
CA THR A 24 6.09 12.02 -11.08
C THR A 24 6.93 10.80 -10.69
N SER A 25 8.25 10.93 -10.73
CA SER A 25 9.16 9.81 -10.40
C SER A 25 9.08 9.40 -8.94
N GLY A 26 8.87 10.37 -8.03
CA GLY A 26 8.65 10.12 -6.61
C GLY A 26 7.34 9.39 -6.34
N PHE A 27 6.26 9.81 -7.03
CA PHE A 27 4.97 9.14 -6.95
C PHE A 27 5.05 7.69 -7.44
N ILE A 28 5.60 7.45 -8.63
CA ILE A 28 5.76 6.10 -9.19
C ILE A 28 6.63 5.24 -8.27
N ALA A 29 7.77 5.76 -7.79
CA ALA A 29 8.61 5.04 -6.85
C ALA A 29 7.87 4.69 -5.54
N GLY A 30 7.01 5.59 -5.04
CA GLY A 30 6.17 5.34 -3.88
C GLY A 30 5.15 4.22 -4.11
N VAL A 31 4.47 4.23 -5.25
CA VAL A 31 3.53 3.16 -5.65
C VAL A 31 4.26 1.81 -5.77
N LEU A 32 5.41 1.78 -6.44
CA LEU A 32 6.21 0.56 -6.61
C LEU A 32 6.69 0.01 -5.26
N ARG A 33 7.17 0.87 -4.36
CA ARG A 33 7.57 0.44 -3.00
C ARG A 33 6.41 -0.17 -2.22
N ARG A 34 5.20 0.40 -2.31
CA ARG A 34 4.00 -0.19 -1.69
C ARG A 34 3.70 -1.57 -2.27
N LYS A 35 3.77 -1.73 -3.59
CA LYS A 35 3.60 -3.02 -4.25
C LYS A 35 4.64 -4.04 -3.79
N MET A 36 5.92 -3.66 -3.77
CA MET A 36 7.02 -4.54 -3.33
C MET A 36 6.81 -5.03 -1.88
N ARG A 37 6.37 -4.15 -0.97
CA ARG A 37 6.05 -4.56 0.41
C ARG A 37 4.90 -5.57 0.45
N ALA A 38 3.84 -5.34 -0.31
CA ALA A 38 2.70 -6.26 -0.37
C ALA A 38 3.11 -7.63 -0.96
N ASP A 39 3.90 -7.64 -2.04
CA ASP A 39 4.39 -8.86 -2.67
C ASP A 39 5.33 -9.65 -1.72
N GLY A 40 6.20 -8.95 -0.98
CA GLY A 40 7.05 -9.56 0.04
C GLY A 40 6.25 -10.18 1.19
N LEU A 41 5.19 -9.50 1.66
CA LEU A 41 4.31 -10.04 2.70
C LEU A 41 3.56 -11.29 2.21
N ARG A 42 3.03 -11.27 0.98
CA ARG A 42 2.39 -12.45 0.38
C ARG A 42 3.35 -13.63 0.28
N ALA A 43 4.59 -13.39 -0.15
CA ALA A 43 5.60 -14.44 -0.19
C ALA A 43 5.91 -15.01 1.20
N ALA A 44 6.03 -14.14 2.22
CA ALA A 44 6.28 -14.56 3.60
C ALA A 44 5.12 -15.37 4.22
N TRP A 45 3.88 -15.04 3.86
CA TRP A 45 2.67 -15.80 4.24
C TRP A 45 2.59 -17.14 3.53
N ALA A 46 2.89 -17.19 2.23
CA ALA A 46 2.89 -18.43 1.47
C ALA A 46 3.89 -19.45 2.04
N GLN A 47 5.08 -19.00 2.47
CA GLN A 47 6.07 -19.84 3.16
C GLN A 47 5.55 -20.45 4.48
N ARG A 48 4.54 -19.84 5.10
CA ARG A 48 3.88 -20.30 6.32
C ARG A 48 2.59 -21.07 6.04
N GLY A 49 2.28 -21.37 4.78
CA GLY A 49 1.07 -22.08 4.37
C GLY A 49 -0.17 -21.20 4.21
N TYR A 50 -0.05 -19.89 4.33
CA TYR A 50 -1.14 -18.95 4.10
C TYR A 50 -1.09 -18.43 2.66
N LEU A 51 -1.95 -18.98 1.79
CA LEU A 51 -2.10 -18.50 0.42
C LEU A 51 -3.17 -17.41 0.36
N VAL A 52 -2.79 -16.21 -0.07
CA VAL A 52 -3.73 -15.12 -0.38
C VAL A 52 -3.78 -14.96 -1.88
N THR A 53 -4.91 -15.29 -2.49
CA THR A 53 -5.12 -15.20 -3.93
C THR A 53 -5.59 -13.80 -4.34
N ASP A 54 -5.53 -13.49 -5.64
CA ASP A 54 -6.09 -12.24 -6.17
C ASP A 54 -7.61 -12.20 -6.00
N GLU A 55 -8.29 -13.34 -6.05
CA GLU A 55 -9.73 -13.44 -5.77
C GLU A 55 -10.05 -13.09 -4.31
N ASP A 56 -9.26 -13.58 -3.35
CA ASP A 56 -9.44 -13.25 -1.93
C ASP A 56 -9.29 -11.74 -1.67
N VAL A 57 -8.34 -11.11 -2.39
CA VAL A 57 -8.12 -9.66 -2.32
C VAL A 57 -9.33 -8.93 -2.88
N GLU A 58 -9.85 -9.33 -4.04
CA GLU A 58 -10.98 -8.66 -4.67
C GLU A 58 -12.26 -8.81 -3.85
N ARG A 59 -12.56 -10.03 -3.39
CA ARG A 59 -13.68 -10.29 -2.49
C ARG A 59 -13.60 -9.45 -1.21
N THR A 60 -12.39 -9.27 -0.68
CA THR A 60 -12.18 -8.42 0.50
C THR A 60 -12.41 -6.95 0.18
N ARG A 61 -11.96 -6.46 -0.99
CA ARG A 61 -12.21 -5.08 -1.44
C ARG A 61 -13.69 -4.80 -1.60
N GLU A 62 -14.43 -5.67 -2.25
CA GLU A 62 -15.89 -5.57 -2.41
C GLU A 62 -16.58 -5.49 -1.04
N ARG A 63 -16.19 -6.38 -0.12
CA ARG A 63 -16.73 -6.36 1.25
C ARG A 63 -16.43 -5.05 1.97
N LEU A 64 -15.22 -4.51 1.84
CA LEU A 64 -14.84 -3.24 2.46
C LEU A 64 -15.55 -2.04 1.82
N ALA A 65 -15.76 -2.06 0.50
CA ALA A 65 -16.47 -1.00 -0.22
C ALA A 65 -17.96 -0.93 0.18
N ALA A 66 -18.53 -2.05 0.64
CA ALA A 66 -19.89 -2.10 1.17
C ALA A 66 -20.02 -1.58 2.61
N LEU A 67 -18.91 -1.39 3.33
CA LEU A 67 -18.93 -0.85 4.69
C LEU A 67 -19.03 0.69 4.65
N PRO A 68 -19.70 1.31 5.64
CA PRO A 68 -19.67 2.75 5.77
C PRO A 68 -18.23 3.23 5.98
N PRO A 69 -17.89 4.46 5.52
CA PRO A 69 -16.63 5.09 5.87
C PRO A 69 -16.45 5.12 7.39
N ILE A 70 -15.22 4.93 7.86
CA ILE A 70 -14.91 5.08 9.29
C ILE A 70 -15.16 6.54 9.71
N SER A 71 -15.65 6.75 10.93
CA SER A 71 -15.81 8.10 11.48
C SER A 71 -14.44 8.73 11.79
N ASP A 72 -14.39 10.05 11.87
CA ASP A 72 -13.17 10.78 12.25
C ASP A 72 -12.64 10.34 13.62
N GLU A 73 -13.53 10.09 14.58
CA GLU A 73 -13.18 9.58 15.90
C GLU A 73 -12.56 8.18 15.81
N GLN A 74 -13.12 7.30 14.98
CA GLN A 74 -12.56 5.98 14.77
C GLN A 74 -11.21 6.05 14.04
N HIS A 75 -11.07 6.96 13.08
CA HIS A 75 -9.80 7.20 12.40
C HIS A 75 -8.72 7.69 13.38
N ALA A 76 -9.04 8.63 14.26
CA ALA A 76 -8.13 9.13 15.29
C ALA A 76 -7.67 8.01 16.24
N ARG A 77 -8.60 7.17 16.71
CA ARG A 77 -8.27 5.99 17.53
C ARG A 77 -7.35 5.02 16.80
N ASN A 78 -7.61 4.75 15.52
CA ASN A 78 -6.76 3.87 14.72
C ASN A 78 -5.34 4.43 14.57
N LEU A 79 -5.19 5.73 14.39
CA LEU A 79 -3.88 6.39 14.31
C LEU A 79 -3.12 6.32 15.64
N GLU A 80 -3.82 6.52 16.76
CA GLU A 80 -3.22 6.40 18.08
C GLU A 80 -2.74 4.96 18.35
N TRP A 81 -3.56 3.97 18.00
CA TRP A 81 -3.19 2.56 18.09
C TRP A 81 -1.97 2.21 17.22
N LEU A 82 -1.91 2.71 15.97
CA LEU A 82 -0.75 2.50 15.11
C LEU A 82 0.53 3.10 15.70
N ARG A 83 0.45 4.30 16.28
CA ARG A 83 1.62 4.92 16.94
C ARG A 83 2.14 4.07 18.11
N GLN A 84 1.23 3.53 18.93
CA GLN A 84 1.60 2.68 20.07
C GLN A 84 2.32 1.40 19.62
N LEU A 85 1.87 0.79 18.52
CA LEU A 85 2.53 -0.39 17.96
C LEU A 85 3.95 -0.09 17.47
N ASP A 86 4.17 1.06 16.84
CA ASP A 86 5.50 1.48 16.40
C ASP A 86 6.43 1.71 17.61
N ASP A 87 5.92 2.35 18.68
CA ASP A 87 6.68 2.58 19.91
C ASP A 87 7.06 1.26 20.62
N GLU A 88 6.13 0.29 20.70
CA GLU A 88 6.39 -1.04 21.28
C GLU A 88 7.33 -1.90 20.42
N GLY A 89 7.20 -1.83 19.09
CA GLY A 89 8.07 -2.54 18.15
C GLY A 89 9.51 -2.04 18.16
N THR A 90 9.73 -0.76 18.48
CA THR A 90 11.07 -0.16 18.60
C THR A 90 11.73 -0.46 19.95
N ALA A 91 10.94 -0.74 21.00
CA ALA A 91 11.45 -1.14 22.32
C ALA A 91 11.88 -2.63 22.39
N ALA A 92 11.45 -3.45 21.43
CA ALA A 92 11.74 -4.89 21.36
C ALA A 92 12.85 -5.28 20.37
N ALA A 93 13.51 -4.32 19.72
CA ALA A 93 14.60 -4.50 18.75
C ALA A 93 15.95 -4.01 19.31
#